data_AF-A0A1G2CME1-F1
#
_entry.id   AF-A0A1G2CME1-F1
#
_cell.length_a   1.000
_cell.length_b   1.000
_cell.length_c   1.000
_cell.angle_alpha   90.00
_cell.angle_beta   90.00
_cell.angle_gamma   90.00
#
_symmetry.space_group_name_H-M   'P 1'
#
loop_
_entity.id
_entity.type
_entity.pdbx_description
1 polymer ?
#
loop_
_entity_poly.entity_id
_entity_poly.type
_entity_poly.pdbx_seq_one_letter_code
_entity_poly.pdbx_strand_id
1 'polypeptide(L)'
;MDHYSRHALVTLTPEQQILVERVAQNIYRPCCGNSTYFPDCNHGMAMLGLLELMASQNISEANMYRAALKVNAYWFPDTYLTIAKYFGQQGVAWDAVDPKEALGENFSSSAGYRRVVSELARPTETITPSRRPSGGCGV
;
A
#
# COMPACT_ATOMS: atom_id res chain seq x y z
N MET A 1 21.96 -24.50 18.18
CA MET A 1 21.95 -23.14 17.58
C MET A 1 22.81 -23.09 16.31
N ASP A 2 23.07 -24.24 15.67
CA ASP A 2 24.18 -24.42 14.74
C ASP A 2 23.97 -23.82 13.34
N HIS A 3 22.76 -23.34 13.06
CA HIS A 3 22.38 -22.80 11.75
C HIS A 3 21.93 -21.33 11.80
N TYR A 4 21.70 -20.76 13.00
CA TYR A 4 21.17 -19.40 13.13
C TYR A 4 22.17 -18.36 12.61
N SER A 5 21.78 -17.56 11.61
CA SER A 5 22.60 -16.53 10.97
C SER A 5 23.94 -17.01 10.36
N ARG A 6 24.04 -18.28 9.93
CA ARG A 6 25.30 -18.83 9.38
C ARG A 6 25.32 -19.00 7.87
N HIS A 7 24.16 -18.95 7.21
CA HIS A 7 24.01 -19.29 5.81
C HIS A 7 23.56 -18.07 5.02
N ALA A 8 24.28 -17.74 3.96
CA ALA A 8 23.79 -16.80 2.96
C ALA A 8 22.75 -17.52 2.09
N LEU A 9 21.47 -17.24 2.33
CA LEU A 9 20.37 -17.85 1.59
C LEU A 9 20.17 -17.20 0.22
N VAL A 10 20.37 -15.89 0.14
CA VAL A 10 20.29 -15.09 -1.07
C VAL A 10 21.48 -14.14 -1.10
N THR A 11 22.18 -14.06 -2.22
CA THR A 11 23.30 -13.12 -2.44
C THR A 11 22.96 -12.27 -3.65
N LEU A 12 23.01 -10.95 -3.49
CA LEU A 12 22.63 -9.99 -4.52
C LEU A 12 23.87 -9.36 -5.17
N THR A 13 23.77 -9.05 -6.46
CA THR A 13 24.72 -8.13 -7.09
C THR A 13 24.47 -6.69 -6.61
N PRO A 14 25.43 -5.77 -6.80
CA PRO A 14 25.22 -4.35 -6.48
C PRO A 14 23.96 -3.76 -7.13
N GLU A 15 23.67 -4.13 -8.39
CA GLU A 15 22.50 -3.65 -9.12
C GLU A 15 21.19 -4.20 -8.54
N GLN A 16 21.19 -5.48 -8.15
CA GLN A 16 20.05 -6.12 -7.49
C GLN A 16 19.80 -5.51 -6.10
N GLN A 17 20.86 -5.20 -5.34
CA GLN A 17 20.77 -4.51 -4.06
C GLN A 17 20.14 -3.13 -4.24
N ILE A 18 20.61 -2.33 -5.20
CA ILE A 18 20.04 -1.01 -5.52
C ILE A 18 18.56 -1.11 -5.87
N LEU A 19 18.16 -2.14 -6.63
CA LEU A 19 16.76 -2.39 -6.96
C LEU A 19 15.94 -2.71 -5.70
N VAL A 20 16.41 -3.60 -4.83
CA VAL A 20 15.73 -3.96 -3.57
C VAL A 20 15.55 -2.73 -2.69
N GLU A 21 16.61 -1.94 -2.48
CA GLU A 21 16.54 -0.73 -1.65
C GLU A 21 15.51 0.26 -2.17
N ARG A 22 15.53 0.53 -3.48
CA ARG A 22 14.56 1.43 -4.12
C ARG A 22 13.14 0.94 -3.93
N VAL A 23 12.88 -0.35 -4.16
CA VAL A 23 11.54 -0.92 -4.03
C VAL A 23 11.07 -0.92 -2.57
N ALA A 24 11.93 -1.37 -1.65
CA ALA A 24 11.63 -1.49 -0.23
C ALA A 24 11.30 -0.16 0.44
N GLN A 25 11.89 0.95 -0.01
CA GLN A 25 11.58 2.30 0.48
C GLN A 25 10.15 2.74 0.18
N ASN A 26 9.49 2.14 -0.83
CA ASN A 26 8.17 2.55 -1.29
C ASN A 26 7.04 1.62 -0.82
N ILE A 27 7.34 0.56 -0.06
CA ILE A 27 6.35 -0.43 0.38
C ILE A 27 6.12 -0.31 1.87
N TYR A 28 4.90 0.05 2.25
CA TYR A 28 4.46 0.26 3.63
C TYR A 28 3.52 -0.85 4.10
N ARG A 29 3.28 -0.89 5.41
CA ARG A 29 2.38 -1.83 6.09
C ARG A 29 1.46 -1.05 7.02
N PRO A 30 0.16 -1.38 7.11
CA PRO A 30 -0.82 -0.52 7.77
C PRO A 30 -0.69 -0.49 9.29
N CYS A 31 0.19 -1.31 9.87
CA CYS A 31 0.47 -1.36 11.30
C CYS A 31 1.42 -0.26 11.79
N CYS A 32 2.26 0.34 10.94
CA CYS A 32 3.25 1.36 11.35
C CYS A 32 3.50 2.41 10.25
N GLY A 33 4.44 3.32 10.49
CA GLY A 33 4.86 4.35 9.51
C GLY A 33 6.13 4.00 8.75
N ASN A 34 6.69 2.80 8.97
CA ASN A 34 7.98 2.43 8.41
C ASN A 34 7.79 1.67 7.08
N SER A 35 8.66 1.97 6.12
CA SER A 35 8.72 1.21 4.87
C SER A 35 9.39 -0.15 5.09
N THR A 36 9.39 -0.99 4.06
CA THR A 36 10.09 -2.29 4.06
C THR A 36 11.61 -2.13 4.15
N TYR A 37 12.13 -0.96 3.81
CA TYR A 37 13.55 -0.62 4.01
C TYR A 37 13.97 -0.59 5.49
N PHE A 38 13.01 -0.41 6.41
CA PHE A 38 13.22 -0.58 7.84
C PHE A 38 12.34 -1.75 8.35
N PRO A 39 12.83 -3.00 8.24
CA PRO A 39 12.03 -4.20 8.50
C PRO A 39 11.96 -4.51 10.01
N ASP A 40 11.27 -3.65 10.74
CA ASP A 40 11.08 -3.67 12.20
C ASP A 40 10.13 -4.77 12.73
N CYS A 41 9.57 -5.58 11.84
CA CYS A 41 8.58 -6.60 12.18
C CYS A 41 8.67 -7.80 11.22
N ASN A 42 8.03 -8.92 11.60
CA ASN A 42 8.03 -10.14 10.78
C ASN A 42 7.46 -9.91 9.37
N HIS A 43 6.44 -9.04 9.22
CA HIS A 43 5.90 -8.67 7.90
C HIS A 43 6.91 -7.87 7.07
N GLY A 44 7.66 -6.96 7.71
CA GLY A 44 8.71 -6.19 7.07
C GLY A 44 9.87 -7.08 6.62
N MET A 45 10.33 -7.97 7.51
CA MET A 45 11.38 -8.95 7.19
C MET A 45 10.95 -9.92 6.10
N ALA A 46 9.69 -10.41 6.14
CA ALA A 46 9.16 -11.31 5.13
C ALA A 46 9.03 -10.62 3.77
N MET A 47 8.57 -9.36 3.73
CA MET A 47 8.52 -8.59 2.49
C MET A 47 9.93 -8.33 1.96
N LEU A 48 10.88 -7.93 2.81
CA LEU A 48 12.27 -7.71 2.39
C LEU A 48 12.87 -8.99 1.78
N GLY A 49 12.75 -10.13 2.47
CA GLY A 49 13.26 -11.41 1.96
C GLY A 49 12.59 -11.84 0.64
N LEU A 50 11.30 -11.55 0.45
CA LEU A 50 10.63 -11.76 -0.84
C LEU A 50 11.26 -10.88 -1.94
N LEU A 51 11.48 -9.60 -1.66
CA LEU A 51 12.09 -8.67 -2.63
C LEU A 51 13.52 -9.10 -2.99
N GLU A 52 14.32 -9.52 -2.01
CA GLU A 52 15.67 -10.06 -2.23
C GLU A 52 15.61 -11.33 -3.11
N LEU A 53 14.73 -12.27 -2.80
CA LEU A 53 14.55 -13.48 -3.59
C LEU A 53 14.12 -13.18 -5.04
N MET A 54 13.23 -12.21 -5.23
CA MET A 54 12.80 -11.76 -6.56
C MET A 54 13.92 -11.07 -7.33
N ALA A 55 14.69 -10.20 -6.67
CA ALA A 55 15.81 -9.50 -7.28
C ALA A 55 16.91 -10.48 -7.71
N SER A 56 17.21 -11.50 -6.90
CA SER A 56 18.19 -12.56 -7.25
C SER A 56 17.80 -13.34 -8.52
N GLN A 57 16.51 -13.37 -8.84
CA GLN A 57 15.95 -13.98 -10.06
C GLN A 57 15.77 -12.99 -11.21
N ASN A 58 16.34 -11.79 -11.10
CA ASN A 58 16.24 -10.70 -12.08
C ASN A 58 14.80 -10.30 -12.41
N ILE A 59 13.88 -10.41 -11.46
CA ILE A 59 12.51 -9.95 -11.63
C ILE A 59 12.50 -8.41 -11.70
N SER A 60 11.80 -7.88 -12.69
CA SER A 60 11.68 -6.43 -12.90
C SER A 60 11.00 -5.72 -11.72
N GLU A 61 11.36 -4.45 -11.47
CA GLU A 61 10.74 -3.56 -10.47
C GLU A 61 9.19 -3.59 -10.51
N ALA A 62 8.60 -3.47 -11.69
CA ALA A 62 7.14 -3.49 -11.85
C ALA A 62 6.48 -4.81 -11.37
N ASN A 63 7.15 -5.95 -11.61
CA ASN A 63 6.68 -7.24 -11.12
C ASN A 63 6.88 -7.40 -9.61
N MET A 64 7.92 -6.79 -9.03
CA MET A 64 8.11 -6.74 -7.58
C MET A 64 6.97 -6.01 -6.89
N TYR A 65 6.56 -4.83 -7.38
CA TYR A 65 5.39 -4.14 -6.83
C TYR A 65 4.09 -4.94 -6.99
N ARG A 66 3.86 -5.58 -8.14
CA ARG A 66 2.69 -6.46 -8.33
C ARG A 66 2.66 -7.62 -7.35
N ALA A 67 3.80 -8.27 -7.10
CA ALA A 67 3.89 -9.36 -6.14
C ALA A 67 3.71 -8.86 -4.70
N ALA A 68 4.39 -7.77 -4.34
CA ALA A 68 4.28 -7.14 -3.04
C ALA A 68 2.82 -6.74 -2.73
N LEU A 69 2.08 -6.20 -3.71
CA LEU A 69 0.68 -5.85 -3.54
C LEU A 69 -0.17 -7.07 -3.22
N LYS A 70 0.01 -8.17 -3.97
CA LYS A 70 -0.72 -9.42 -3.69
C LYS A 70 -0.43 -9.96 -2.31
N VAL A 71 0.84 -9.94 -1.90
CA VAL A 71 1.28 -10.47 -0.60
C VAL A 71 0.77 -9.60 0.54
N ASN A 72 0.90 -8.28 0.45
CA ASN A 72 0.34 -7.37 1.45
C ASN A 72 -1.18 -7.45 1.52
N ALA A 73 -1.89 -7.54 0.39
CA ALA A 73 -3.34 -7.70 0.35
C ALA A 73 -3.79 -9.03 0.99
N TYR A 74 -2.97 -10.07 0.86
CA TYR A 74 -3.20 -11.34 1.53
C TYR A 74 -2.96 -11.24 3.06
N TRP A 75 -1.94 -10.50 3.50
CA TRP A 75 -1.65 -10.32 4.93
C TRP A 75 -2.61 -9.35 5.64
N PHE A 76 -3.14 -8.37 4.92
CA PHE A 76 -3.99 -7.30 5.46
C PHE A 76 -5.32 -7.15 4.67
N PRO A 77 -6.15 -8.20 4.60
CA PRO A 77 -7.30 -8.24 3.68
C PRO A 77 -8.28 -7.09 3.90
N ASP A 78 -8.66 -6.78 5.14
CA ASP A 78 -9.60 -5.70 5.45
C ASP A 78 -9.07 -4.32 5.04
N THR A 79 -7.77 -4.10 5.22
CA THR A 79 -7.11 -2.86 4.80
C THR A 79 -7.19 -2.70 3.28
N TYR A 80 -6.85 -3.73 2.52
CA TYR A 80 -6.84 -3.64 1.06
C TYR A 80 -8.24 -3.64 0.45
N LEU A 81 -9.24 -4.28 1.08
CA LEU A 81 -10.64 -4.10 0.72
C LEU A 81 -11.11 -2.66 0.92
N THR A 82 -10.68 -2.03 2.02
CA THR A 82 -11.02 -0.63 2.32
C THR A 82 -10.33 0.33 1.35
N ILE A 83 -9.05 0.12 1.05
CA ILE A 83 -8.31 0.89 0.03
C ILE A 83 -8.95 0.71 -1.34
N ALA A 84 -9.35 -0.51 -1.71
CA ALA A 84 -10.05 -0.78 -2.98
C ALA A 84 -11.38 -0.02 -3.06
N LYS A 85 -12.16 0.02 -1.96
CA LYS A 85 -13.39 0.82 -1.90
C LYS A 85 -13.12 2.31 -2.09
N TYR A 86 -12.03 2.82 -1.53
CA TYR A 86 -11.62 4.21 -1.69
C TYR A 86 -11.31 4.57 -3.14
N PHE A 87 -10.47 3.78 -3.82
CA PHE A 87 -10.21 3.95 -5.25
C PHE A 87 -11.50 3.82 -6.09
N GLY A 88 -12.39 2.89 -5.71
CA GLY A 88 -13.69 2.73 -6.36
C GLY A 88 -14.58 3.98 -6.28
N GLN A 89 -14.58 4.71 -5.16
CA GLN A 89 -15.29 6.00 -5.04
C GLN A 89 -14.70 7.10 -5.93
N GLN A 90 -13.42 6.96 -6.30
CA GLN A 90 -12.74 7.85 -7.24
C GLN A 90 -12.86 7.40 -8.70
N GLY A 91 -13.61 6.33 -8.97
CA GLY A 91 -13.80 5.79 -10.32
C GLY A 91 -12.63 4.95 -10.83
N VAL A 92 -11.70 4.53 -9.96
CA VAL A 92 -10.57 3.68 -10.31
C VAL A 92 -10.87 2.24 -9.87
N ALA A 93 -10.96 1.32 -10.84
CA ALA A 93 -11.13 -0.10 -10.57
C ALA A 93 -9.85 -0.69 -9.95
N TRP A 94 -10.00 -1.70 -9.08
CA TRP A 94 -8.86 -2.26 -8.33
C TRP A 94 -7.72 -2.80 -9.21
N ASP A 95 -8.07 -3.40 -10.34
CA ASP A 95 -7.13 -3.92 -11.34
C ASP A 95 -6.39 -2.82 -12.12
N ALA A 96 -6.89 -1.58 -12.08
CA ALA A 96 -6.28 -0.40 -12.68
C ALA A 96 -5.44 0.44 -11.69
N VAL A 97 -5.47 0.12 -10.39
CA VAL A 97 -4.69 0.83 -9.38
C VAL A 97 -3.19 0.53 -9.56
N ASP A 98 -2.35 1.56 -9.54
CA ASP A 98 -0.90 1.37 -9.53
C ASP A 98 -0.47 0.65 -8.24
N PRO A 99 0.15 -0.53 -8.32
CA PRO A 99 0.61 -1.24 -7.14
C PRO A 99 1.55 -0.42 -6.26
N LYS A 100 2.40 0.42 -6.84
CA LYS A 100 3.32 1.27 -6.08
C LYS A 100 2.56 2.33 -5.28
N GLU A 101 1.49 2.89 -5.85
CA GLU A 101 0.63 3.84 -5.17
C GLU A 101 -0.10 3.18 -3.99
N ALA A 102 -0.78 2.06 -4.23
CA ALA A 102 -1.52 1.34 -3.19
C ALA A 102 -0.61 0.90 -2.03
N LEU A 103 0.61 0.46 -2.32
CA LEU A 103 1.63 0.07 -1.32
C LEU A 103 2.29 1.26 -0.62
N GLY A 104 2.15 2.47 -1.16
CA GLY A 104 2.85 3.66 -0.71
C GLY A 104 2.35 4.18 0.64
N GLU A 105 3.10 5.14 1.17
CA GLU A 105 2.84 5.75 2.48
C GLU A 105 1.41 6.30 2.61
N ASN A 106 0.90 6.87 1.53
CA ASN A 106 -0.41 7.52 1.47
C ASN A 106 -1.60 6.58 1.72
N PHE A 107 -1.41 5.28 1.51
CA PHE A 107 -2.49 4.28 1.58
C PHE A 107 -2.16 3.17 2.58
N SER A 108 -0.95 2.62 2.48
CA SER A 108 -0.54 1.46 3.26
C SER A 108 0.29 1.78 4.50
N SER A 109 0.58 3.04 4.84
CA SER A 109 1.10 3.37 6.18
C SER A 109 -0.04 3.47 7.20
N SER A 110 0.28 3.37 8.50
CA SER A 110 -0.72 3.55 9.55
C SER A 110 -1.44 4.89 9.48
N ALA A 111 -0.74 5.98 9.11
CA ALA A 111 -1.34 7.30 8.98
C ALA A 111 -2.15 7.43 7.69
N GLY A 112 -1.60 6.95 6.57
CA GLY A 112 -2.27 6.92 5.27
C GLY A 112 -3.57 6.12 5.31
N TYR A 113 -3.53 4.93 5.91
CA TYR A 113 -4.71 4.10 6.07
C TYR A 113 -5.79 4.77 6.95
N ARG A 114 -5.41 5.38 8.08
CA ARG A 114 -6.36 6.15 8.90
C ARG A 114 -7.02 7.29 8.12
N ARG A 115 -6.28 7.97 7.25
CA ARG A 115 -6.84 8.99 6.35
C ARG A 115 -7.87 8.39 5.39
N VAL A 116 -7.53 7.28 4.72
CA VAL A 116 -8.45 6.57 3.83
C VAL A 116 -9.76 6.20 4.54
N VAL A 117 -9.68 5.65 5.76
CA VAL A 117 -10.87 5.32 6.56
C VAL A 117 -11.70 6.57 6.88
N SER A 118 -11.04 7.66 7.28
CA SER A 118 -11.70 8.93 7.59
C SER A 118 -12.44 9.51 6.37
N GLU A 119 -11.81 9.51 5.21
CA GLU A 119 -12.40 10.03 3.97
C GLU A 119 -13.60 9.19 3.51
N LEU A 120 -13.53 7.85 3.65
CA LEU A 120 -14.66 6.95 3.37
C LEU A 120 -15.84 7.13 4.33
N ALA A 121 -15.59 7.57 5.57
CA ALA A 121 -16.61 7.79 6.59
C ALA A 121 -17.32 9.14 6.45
N ARG A 122 -16.78 10.07 5.65
CA ARG A 122 -17.47 11.34 5.38
C ARG A 122 -18.74 11.04 4.58
N PRO A 123 -19.91 11.57 4.99
CA PRO A 123 -21.10 11.49 4.17
C PRO A 123 -20.76 12.05 2.80
N THR A 124 -21.01 11.27 1.75
CA THR A 124 -21.01 11.81 0.40
C THR A 124 -22.00 12.96 0.43
N GLU A 125 -21.52 14.21 0.31
CA GLU A 125 -22.41 15.34 0.10
C GLU A 125 -23.13 15.06 -1.21
N THR A 126 -24.29 14.41 -1.12
CA THR A 126 -25.31 14.52 -2.14
C THR A 126 -25.59 16.00 -2.23
N ILE A 127 -25.07 16.64 -3.27
CA ILE A 127 -25.49 17.95 -3.72
C ILE A 127 -26.98 17.83 -3.98
N THR A 128 -27.80 18.04 -2.96
CA THR A 128 -29.19 18.41 -3.14
C THR A 128 -29.16 19.75 -3.86
N PRO A 129 -29.69 19.88 -5.08
CA PRO A 129 -29.75 21.16 -5.74
C PRO A 129 -30.50 22.12 -4.82
N SER A 130 -29.87 23.24 -4.52
CA SER A 130 -30.39 24.22 -3.58
C SER A 130 -31.83 24.56 -3.94
N ARG A 131 -32.76 24.23 -3.04
CA ARG A 131 -34.08 24.82 -3.07
C ARG A 131 -33.88 26.30 -2.80
N ARG A 132 -33.87 27.09 -3.88
CA ARG A 132 -33.87 28.55 -3.83
C ARG A 132 -34.91 29.01 -2.79
N PRO A 133 -34.61 29.97 -1.91
CA PRO A 133 -35.65 30.58 -1.11
C PRO A 133 -36.54 31.36 -2.08
N SER A 134 -37.69 30.77 -2.42
CA SER A 134 -38.77 31.47 -3.11
C SER A 134 -39.34 32.50 -2.15
N GLY A 135 -39.12 33.77 -2.47
CA GLY A 135 -39.77 34.88 -1.78
C GLY A 135 -41.30 34.75 -1.82
N GLY A 136 -41.93 35.22 -0.75
CA GLY A 136 -43.38 35.39 -0.65
C GLY A 136 -43.70 36.48 0.38
N CYS A 137 -44.32 37.55 -0.10
CA CYS A 137 -44.80 38.73 0.64
C CYS A 137 -46.13 38.48 1.40
N GLY A 138 -46.42 39.37 2.36
CA GLY A 138 -47.77 39.73 2.85
C GLY A 138 -48.30 38.86 3.99
N VAL A 139 -48.84 39.36 5.11
CA VAL A 139 -49.34 40.68 5.55
C VAL A 139 -49.08 40.84 7.04
#